data_AF-A0A9E3QTC6-F1
#
_entry.id   AF-A0A9E3QTC6-F1
#
_cell.length_a   1.000
_cell.length_b   1.000
_cell.length_c   1.000
_cell.angle_alpha   90.00
_cell.angle_beta   90.00
_cell.angle_gamma   90.00
#
_symmetry.space_group_name_H-M   'P 1'
#
loop_
_entity.id
_entity.type
_entity.pdbx_description
1 polymer ?
#
loop_
_entity_poly.entity_id
_entity_poly.type
_entity_poly.pdbx_seq_one_letter_code
_entity_poly.pdbx_strand_id
1 'polypeptide(L)'
;MSAIRLVAFAVVLALSAGCPPAASGASGGGTGASGGGAGAGGGGAAGGGQSGGGAGGAAGGSSGGGSAGGGAAGGGSADGGVEGVELMTALAGLWQGAATQTPLGSFPQMTVDFRPVGGTFLFGQTETDSANSLRFGFSIETYGGRDVLAYRNGGYFQGVLRDTRTALQSVDPVSRTYQFCAVPQGCGYLDARWRLDTADQLTFDVKVRGAQHLLWTAVRKQTRAVPSPFPSTLASQGDGSRPWPTLGTVRANVSWSAPLSKQATVWVQLSTTPCAPTFQCFPSRLFSSTVDAGVTQVSMTLRDVHAGSYSTFAVVDRNQDLATTHAAGSGDGIATDQPLTVPDAGEGLVTLPVTYEVP
;
A
#
# COMPACT_ATOMS: atom_id res chain seq x y z
N MET A 1 -12.07 38.89 -11.68
CA MET A 1 -12.19 38.95 -10.21
C MET A 1 -12.96 37.72 -9.78
N SER A 2 -12.22 36.65 -9.47
CA SER A 2 -12.75 35.33 -9.10
C SER A 2 -12.97 35.26 -7.60
N ALA A 3 -14.15 34.80 -7.19
CA ALA A 3 -14.41 34.36 -5.83
C ALA A 3 -14.92 32.93 -5.90
N ILE A 4 -14.01 31.96 -5.76
CA ILE A 4 -14.36 30.55 -5.55
C ILE A 4 -14.31 30.32 -4.04
N ARG A 5 -15.48 30.04 -3.47
CA ARG A 5 -15.65 29.67 -2.06
C ARG A 5 -15.08 28.27 -1.83
N LEU A 6 -14.12 28.17 -0.92
CA LEU A 6 -13.56 26.93 -0.41
C LEU A 6 -14.55 26.32 0.58
N VAL A 7 -15.09 25.12 0.27
CA VAL A 7 -15.85 24.31 1.23
C VAL A 7 -14.89 23.27 1.80
N ALA A 8 -14.53 23.44 3.07
CA ALA A 8 -13.76 22.47 3.82
C ALA A 8 -14.67 21.30 4.24
N PHE A 9 -14.39 20.09 3.74
CA PHE A 9 -14.98 18.86 4.27
C PHE A 9 -14.02 18.26 5.30
N ALA A 10 -14.37 18.40 6.57
CA ALA A 10 -13.81 17.58 7.63
C ALA A 10 -14.62 16.27 7.69
N VAL A 11 -14.02 15.17 7.25
CA VAL A 11 -14.60 13.83 7.43
C VAL A 11 -13.96 13.20 8.66
N VAL A 12 -14.68 13.26 9.77
CA VAL A 12 -14.48 12.39 10.94
C VAL A 12 -15.09 11.04 10.61
N LEU A 13 -14.27 10.00 10.45
CA LEU A 13 -14.76 8.62 10.35
C LEU A 13 -14.46 7.88 11.66
N ALA A 14 -15.51 7.69 12.44
CA ALA A 14 -15.60 6.73 13.54
C ALA A 14 -16.43 5.54 13.04
N LEU A 15 -15.83 4.35 12.99
CA LEU A 15 -16.52 3.04 12.86
C LEU A 15 -15.58 2.01 13.51
N SER A 16 -15.87 1.55 14.74
CA SER A 16 -16.84 0.51 15.16
C SER A 16 -16.11 -0.81 15.38
N ALA A 17 -15.81 -1.08 16.65
CA ALA A 17 -15.31 -2.36 17.13
C ALA A 17 -16.40 -3.42 17.02
N GLY A 18 -16.15 -4.47 16.25
CA GLY A 18 -16.92 -5.72 16.29
C GLY A 18 -16.21 -6.70 17.22
N CYS A 19 -16.75 -6.91 18.42
CA CYS A 19 -16.45 -8.09 19.22
C CYS A 19 -17.05 -9.34 18.55
N PRO A 20 -16.31 -10.45 18.39
CA PRO A 20 -16.93 -11.74 18.14
C PRO A 20 -17.49 -12.32 19.46
N PRO A 21 -18.68 -12.96 19.45
CA PRO A 21 -19.18 -13.65 20.63
C PRO A 21 -18.44 -14.96 20.87
N ALA A 22 -18.34 -15.31 22.15
CA ALA A 22 -17.72 -16.52 22.67
C ALA A 22 -18.39 -17.79 22.13
N ALA A 23 -17.58 -18.75 21.68
CA ALA A 23 -18.01 -20.10 21.41
C ALA A 23 -18.25 -20.85 22.72
N SER A 24 -19.50 -21.27 22.97
CA SER A 24 -19.82 -22.29 23.97
C SER A 24 -20.01 -23.62 23.24
N GLY A 25 -19.16 -24.60 23.58
CA GLY A 25 -19.33 -25.97 23.15
C GLY A 25 -20.31 -26.70 24.05
N ALA A 26 -21.22 -27.47 23.45
CA ALA A 26 -21.88 -28.59 24.10
C ALA A 26 -22.29 -29.63 23.04
N SER A 27 -21.91 -30.86 23.34
CA SER A 27 -22.26 -32.14 22.71
C SER A 27 -23.75 -32.49 22.80
N GLY A 28 -24.24 -33.32 21.87
CA GLY A 28 -25.43 -34.17 22.10
C GLY A 28 -26.25 -34.45 20.84
N GLY A 29 -26.35 -35.72 20.45
CA GLY A 29 -27.07 -36.17 19.25
C GLY A 29 -28.60 -36.26 19.39
N GLY A 30 -29.26 -36.74 18.33
CA GLY A 30 -30.67 -37.13 18.37
C GLY A 30 -31.42 -36.89 17.06
N THR A 31 -31.88 -37.99 16.46
CA THR A 31 -32.81 -38.13 15.33
C THR A 31 -34.20 -37.53 15.57
N GLY A 32 -34.91 -37.09 14.52
CA GLY A 32 -36.39 -37.14 14.50
C GLY A 32 -37.16 -35.98 13.82
N ALA A 33 -37.71 -36.30 12.64
CA ALA A 33 -39.04 -35.99 12.07
C ALA A 33 -39.88 -34.72 12.41
N SER A 34 -40.35 -34.09 11.33
CA SER A 34 -41.73 -33.63 10.99
C SER A 34 -42.51 -32.58 11.81
N GLY A 35 -43.21 -31.71 11.05
CA GLY A 35 -44.34 -30.86 11.48
C GLY A 35 -43.93 -29.39 11.60
N GLY A 36 -44.48 -28.41 10.86
CA GLY A 36 -45.86 -28.20 10.47
C GLY A 36 -46.51 -27.23 11.48
N GLY A 37 -46.75 -25.97 11.11
CA GLY A 37 -47.46 -25.03 11.98
C GLY A 37 -47.34 -23.57 11.59
N ALA A 38 -48.39 -23.06 10.94
CA ALA A 38 -48.65 -21.64 10.74
C ALA A 38 -49.00 -20.94 12.06
N GLY A 39 -48.76 -19.63 12.14
CA GLY A 39 -49.22 -18.79 13.25
C GLY A 39 -48.99 -17.32 13.00
N ALA A 40 -50.07 -16.62 12.64
CA ALA A 40 -50.14 -15.18 12.44
C ALA A 40 -50.26 -14.40 13.76
N GLY A 41 -50.05 -13.08 13.68
CA GLY A 41 -50.42 -12.08 14.70
C GLY A 41 -49.19 -11.32 15.21
N GLY A 42 -49.15 -9.99 15.26
CA GLY A 42 -50.19 -8.97 15.18
C GLY A 42 -49.88 -7.88 16.20
N GLY A 43 -49.93 -6.61 15.79
CA GLY A 43 -49.92 -5.41 16.66
C GLY A 43 -48.58 -5.10 17.32
N GLY A 44 -48.13 -3.87 17.50
CA GLY A 44 -48.79 -2.57 17.42
C GLY A 44 -48.25 -1.68 18.54
N ALA A 45 -48.04 -0.40 18.22
CA ALA A 45 -47.85 0.73 19.15
C ALA A 45 -46.59 0.71 20.04
N ALA A 46 -46.07 1.81 20.58
CA ALA A 46 -46.10 3.24 20.33
C ALA A 46 -45.09 3.86 21.32
N GLY A 47 -44.58 5.05 21.00
CA GLY A 47 -44.29 6.06 22.01
C GLY A 47 -42.88 6.05 22.61
N GLY A 48 -42.30 7.26 22.66
CA GLY A 48 -41.12 7.51 23.49
C GLY A 48 -40.23 8.65 23.01
N GLY A 49 -40.79 9.79 22.64
CA GLY A 49 -40.01 11.02 22.59
C GLY A 49 -39.77 11.52 24.02
N GLN A 50 -38.51 11.84 24.35
CA GLN A 50 -38.22 12.78 25.42
C GLN A 50 -36.93 13.56 25.16
N SER A 51 -37.12 14.87 25.27
CA SER A 51 -36.19 15.98 25.26
C SER A 51 -35.19 15.96 26.41
N GLY A 52 -33.98 16.46 26.18
CA GLY A 52 -33.05 16.87 27.23
C GLY A 52 -32.03 17.87 26.69
N GLY A 53 -32.34 19.15 26.81
CA GLY A 53 -31.41 20.25 26.56
C GLY A 53 -30.46 20.47 27.75
N GLY A 54 -29.32 21.09 27.47
CA GLY A 54 -28.37 21.54 28.49
C GLY A 54 -27.28 22.39 27.85
N ALA A 55 -27.44 23.71 27.92
CA ALA A 55 -26.47 24.72 27.51
C ALA A 55 -25.83 25.37 28.75
N GLY A 56 -24.60 25.87 28.58
CA GLY A 56 -23.86 26.70 29.54
C GLY A 56 -22.56 26.04 29.98
N GLY A 57 -21.42 26.71 30.08
CA GLY A 57 -21.10 28.13 30.02
C GLY A 57 -19.63 28.33 30.40
N ALA A 58 -19.16 29.55 30.20
CA ALA A 58 -17.75 29.96 30.10
C ALA A 58 -16.89 29.94 31.38
N ALA A 59 -15.58 29.93 31.11
CA ALA A 59 -14.48 30.71 31.71
C ALA A 59 -14.16 30.64 33.21
N GLY A 60 -12.86 30.47 33.49
CA GLY A 60 -12.21 30.83 34.74
C GLY A 60 -10.78 30.29 34.80
N GLY A 61 -9.79 31.16 34.64
CA GLY A 61 -8.37 30.83 34.86
C GLY A 61 -7.95 30.99 36.31
N SER A 62 -6.81 30.41 36.69
CA SER A 62 -5.86 31.02 37.63
C SER A 62 -4.54 30.22 37.69
N SER A 63 -3.53 30.95 38.13
CA SER A 63 -2.08 30.77 38.20
C SER A 63 -1.52 29.63 39.07
N GLY A 64 -0.27 29.26 38.82
CA GLY A 64 0.74 29.18 39.89
C GLY A 64 1.80 28.07 39.80
N GLY A 65 3.07 28.48 39.73
CA GLY A 65 4.19 27.82 40.45
C GLY A 65 4.96 26.74 39.70
N GLY A 66 6.25 26.99 39.44
CA GLY A 66 7.17 26.06 38.78
C GLY A 66 8.15 25.34 39.72
N SER A 67 8.92 24.40 39.16
CA SER A 67 10.35 24.18 39.45
C SER A 67 10.95 23.00 38.69
N ALA A 68 12.10 23.31 38.09
CA ALA A 68 13.27 22.55 37.64
C ALA A 68 13.35 21.00 37.69
N GLY A 69 13.98 20.47 36.63
CA GLY A 69 14.73 19.21 36.57
C GLY A 69 14.23 18.31 35.43
N GLY A 70 14.97 17.91 34.41
CA GLY A 70 16.39 18.00 34.07
C GLY A 70 16.72 16.78 33.20
N GLY A 71 17.29 16.99 32.00
CA GLY A 71 17.91 15.96 31.13
C GLY A 71 16.93 14.95 30.50
N ALA A 72 16.97 14.58 29.22
CA ALA A 72 18.11 14.52 28.32
C ALA A 72 17.65 14.93 26.90
N ALA A 73 18.29 15.97 26.37
CA ALA A 73 18.38 16.19 24.93
C ALA A 73 19.37 15.17 24.38
N GLY A 74 18.85 14.13 23.73
CA GLY A 74 19.66 13.16 22.99
C GLY A 74 20.13 13.77 21.67
N GLY A 75 21.40 14.18 21.64
CA GLY A 75 22.26 14.09 20.46
C GLY A 75 21.82 14.83 19.21
N GLY A 76 21.69 16.17 19.27
CA GLY A 76 21.83 16.97 18.07
C GLY A 76 23.26 16.87 17.56
N SER A 77 23.51 16.03 16.55
CA SER A 77 24.74 16.11 15.77
C SER A 77 24.77 17.49 15.12
N ALA A 78 25.69 18.33 15.60
CA ALA A 78 26.00 19.65 15.07
C ALA A 78 26.87 19.56 13.79
N ASP A 79 26.63 18.55 12.96
CA ASP A 79 26.96 18.54 11.54
C ASP A 79 25.62 18.57 10.82
N GLY A 80 25.38 19.59 9.99
CA GLY A 80 24.07 19.97 9.42
C GLY A 80 23.44 18.97 8.43
N GLY A 81 23.42 17.68 8.77
CA GLY A 81 22.77 16.61 8.05
C GLY A 81 21.38 16.29 8.58
N VAL A 82 20.54 15.73 7.72
CA VAL A 82 19.26 15.15 8.13
C VAL A 82 19.51 13.70 8.52
N GLU A 83 19.17 13.31 9.75
CA GLU A 83 19.37 11.95 10.24
C GLU A 83 18.60 10.92 9.40
N GLY A 84 19.21 9.76 9.15
CA GLY A 84 18.59 8.61 8.51
C GLY A 84 18.46 8.67 6.98
N VAL A 85 18.92 9.74 6.32
CA VAL A 85 18.80 9.93 4.86
C VAL A 85 19.47 8.82 4.04
N GLU A 86 20.46 8.13 4.60
CA GLU A 86 21.11 6.96 3.99
C GLU A 86 20.13 5.83 3.69
N LEU A 87 18.99 5.75 4.41
CA LEU A 87 17.92 4.78 4.15
C LEU A 87 17.39 4.90 2.71
N MET A 88 17.31 6.11 2.15
CA MET A 88 16.78 6.33 0.80
C MET A 88 17.63 5.60 -0.26
N THR A 89 18.96 5.66 -0.12
CA THR A 89 19.88 4.93 -1.00
C THR A 89 19.85 3.44 -0.68
N ALA A 90 19.80 3.06 0.60
CA ALA A 90 19.78 1.67 1.00
C ALA A 90 18.51 0.92 0.51
N LEU A 91 17.36 1.57 0.44
CA LEU A 91 16.12 0.97 -0.05
C LEU A 91 16.05 0.84 -1.58
N ALA A 92 16.83 1.59 -2.35
CA ALA A 92 16.72 1.60 -3.82
C ALA A 92 16.95 0.21 -4.43
N GLY A 93 15.88 -0.44 -4.89
CA GLY A 93 15.88 -1.86 -5.19
C GLY A 93 14.51 -2.44 -5.49
N LEU A 94 14.51 -3.59 -6.14
CA LEU A 94 13.35 -4.47 -6.23
C LEU A 94 13.38 -5.44 -5.05
N TRP A 95 12.35 -5.38 -4.22
CA TRP A 95 12.22 -6.19 -3.01
C TRP A 95 11.00 -7.09 -3.11
N GLN A 96 11.14 -8.33 -2.67
CA GLN A 96 10.09 -9.32 -2.74
C GLN A 96 10.10 -10.20 -1.49
N GLY A 97 8.93 -10.44 -0.94
CA GLY A 97 8.73 -11.38 0.16
C GLY A 97 7.35 -11.31 0.75
N ALA A 98 7.07 -12.16 1.74
CA ALA A 98 5.74 -12.29 2.31
C ALA A 98 5.36 -11.07 3.16
N ALA A 99 4.13 -10.59 2.96
CA ALA A 99 3.50 -9.59 3.81
C ALA A 99 2.40 -10.28 4.63
N THR A 100 2.53 -10.23 5.95
CA THR A 100 1.65 -10.94 6.90
C THR A 100 1.03 -9.96 7.89
N GLN A 101 0.06 -10.45 8.66
CA GLN A 101 -0.57 -9.69 9.74
C GLN A 101 -1.22 -8.38 9.24
N THR A 102 -1.70 -8.39 8.00
CA THR A 102 -2.46 -7.28 7.42
C THR A 102 -3.96 -7.47 7.66
N PRO A 103 -4.76 -6.39 7.74
CA PRO A 103 -6.21 -6.51 7.82
C PRO A 103 -6.86 -7.12 6.56
N LEU A 104 -6.12 -7.25 5.44
CA LEU A 104 -6.59 -7.89 4.20
C LEU A 104 -6.17 -9.37 4.12
N GLY A 105 -5.54 -9.91 5.17
CA GLY A 105 -4.96 -11.24 5.18
C GLY A 105 -3.45 -11.23 4.92
N SER A 106 -2.93 -12.38 4.54
CA SER A 106 -1.50 -12.54 4.21
C SER A 106 -1.32 -12.59 2.70
N PHE A 107 -0.32 -11.88 2.21
CA PHE A 107 0.15 -11.95 0.85
C PHE A 107 1.41 -12.81 0.84
N PRO A 108 1.39 -14.02 0.26
CA PRO A 108 2.58 -14.88 0.18
C PRO A 108 3.77 -14.17 -0.47
N GLN A 109 3.46 -13.23 -1.35
CA GLN A 109 4.42 -12.41 -2.06
C GLN A 109 3.89 -10.99 -2.24
N MET A 110 4.60 -10.03 -1.69
CA MET A 110 4.46 -8.61 -1.97
C MET A 110 5.78 -8.12 -2.59
N THR A 111 5.66 -7.40 -3.70
CA THR A 111 6.80 -6.86 -4.45
C THR A 111 6.74 -5.35 -4.49
N VAL A 112 7.84 -4.68 -4.12
CA VAL A 112 7.97 -3.23 -4.20
C VAL A 112 9.27 -2.87 -4.91
N ASP A 113 9.17 -2.08 -5.98
CA ASP A 113 10.32 -1.52 -6.69
C ASP A 113 10.54 -0.06 -6.25
N PHE A 114 11.49 0.14 -5.33
CA PHE A 114 11.89 1.46 -4.87
C PHE A 114 12.88 2.09 -5.85
N ARG A 115 12.46 3.18 -6.49
CA ARG A 115 13.34 3.98 -7.36
C ARG A 115 13.22 5.47 -7.05
N PRO A 116 14.30 6.24 -7.30
CA PRO A 116 14.23 7.69 -7.25
C PRO A 116 13.22 8.25 -8.24
N VAL A 117 12.48 9.27 -7.81
CA VAL A 117 11.68 10.13 -8.68
C VAL A 117 12.31 11.52 -8.61
N GLY A 118 13.16 11.83 -9.58
CA GLY A 118 14.07 12.97 -9.51
C GLY A 118 15.16 12.80 -8.45
N GLY A 119 15.73 13.91 -7.99
CA GLY A 119 16.86 13.92 -7.05
C GLY A 119 16.51 13.85 -5.57
N THR A 120 15.24 14.03 -5.18
CA THR A 120 14.86 14.29 -3.77
C THR A 120 13.78 13.39 -3.22
N PHE A 121 13.27 12.43 -4.00
CA PHE A 121 12.17 11.57 -3.61
C PHE A 121 12.46 10.12 -3.98
N LEU A 122 12.25 9.18 -3.06
CA LEU A 122 12.25 7.74 -3.34
C LEU A 122 10.81 7.24 -3.30
N PHE A 123 10.37 6.53 -4.34
CA PHE A 123 9.01 6.02 -4.46
C PHE A 123 8.99 4.51 -4.73
N GLY A 124 8.09 3.81 -4.06
CA GLY A 124 7.74 2.42 -4.32
C GLY A 124 6.23 2.23 -4.28
N GLN A 125 5.73 1.31 -5.09
CA GLN A 125 4.33 0.93 -5.09
C GLN A 125 4.19 -0.58 -5.30
N THR A 126 3.14 -1.15 -4.72
CA THR A 126 2.68 -2.51 -4.99
C THR A 126 1.16 -2.54 -5.13
N GLU A 127 0.67 -3.40 -6.01
CA GLU A 127 -0.74 -3.69 -6.18
C GLU A 127 -1.09 -4.89 -5.30
N THR A 128 -2.16 -4.79 -4.51
CA THR A 128 -2.66 -5.94 -3.73
C THR A 128 -3.85 -6.60 -4.43
N ASP A 129 -4.65 -5.81 -5.15
CA ASP A 129 -5.71 -6.27 -6.06
C ASP A 129 -6.10 -5.14 -7.03
N SER A 130 -7.20 -5.30 -7.76
CA SER A 130 -7.69 -4.31 -8.73
C SER A 130 -8.19 -2.99 -8.12
N ALA A 131 -8.52 -2.97 -6.83
CA ALA A 131 -9.00 -1.80 -6.09
C ALA A 131 -7.99 -1.24 -5.09
N ASN A 132 -6.94 -2.00 -4.76
CA ASN A 132 -6.05 -1.72 -3.64
C ASN A 132 -4.57 -1.71 -4.05
N SER A 133 -3.84 -0.76 -3.46
CA SER A 133 -2.40 -0.57 -3.67
C SER A 133 -1.77 0.04 -2.44
N LEU A 134 -0.51 -0.26 -2.18
CA LEU A 134 0.30 0.41 -1.16
C LEU A 134 1.35 1.27 -1.84
N ARG A 135 1.47 2.51 -1.39
CA ARG A 135 2.47 3.48 -1.85
C ARG A 135 3.39 3.85 -0.70
N PHE A 136 4.67 3.94 -1.04
CA PHE A 136 5.75 4.23 -0.13
C PHE A 136 6.54 5.39 -0.70
N GLY A 137 6.68 6.46 0.07
CA GLY A 137 7.45 7.64 -0.33
C GLY A 137 8.45 8.04 0.74
N PHE A 138 9.63 8.48 0.33
CA PHE A 138 10.62 9.05 1.23
C PHE A 138 11.15 10.36 0.65
N SER A 139 11.18 11.38 1.50
CA SER A 139 11.74 12.70 1.20
C SER A 139 12.08 13.42 2.49
N ILE A 140 12.89 14.47 2.40
CA ILE A 140 13.14 15.35 3.54
C ILE A 140 11.99 16.35 3.62
N GLU A 141 11.37 16.51 4.77
CA GLU A 141 10.24 17.42 5.02
C GLU A 141 10.46 18.18 6.32
N THR A 142 9.80 19.34 6.47
CA THR A 142 9.89 20.19 7.66
C THR A 142 8.69 19.95 8.57
N TYR A 143 8.95 19.46 9.78
CA TYR A 143 7.94 19.31 10.82
C TYR A 143 8.40 19.98 12.11
N GLY A 144 7.53 20.82 12.69
CA GLY A 144 7.87 21.55 13.93
C GLY A 144 9.13 22.42 13.80
N GLY A 145 9.39 22.96 12.60
CA GLY A 145 10.58 23.78 12.31
C GLY A 145 11.89 23.00 12.12
N ARG A 146 11.83 21.68 12.02
CA ARG A 146 13.00 20.82 11.79
C ARG A 146 12.86 20.03 10.49
N ASP A 147 13.92 20.00 9.71
CA ASP A 147 14.04 19.12 8.55
C ASP A 147 14.35 17.71 9.02
N VAL A 148 13.53 16.75 8.60
CA VAL A 148 13.60 15.35 8.98
C VAL A 148 13.37 14.46 7.76
N LEU A 149 13.91 13.24 7.76
CA LEU A 149 13.47 12.25 6.81
C LEU A 149 12.01 11.88 7.12
N ALA A 150 11.15 12.03 6.12
CA ALA A 150 9.75 11.65 6.20
C ALA A 150 9.50 10.34 5.44
N TYR A 151 8.63 9.51 5.99
CA TYR A 151 8.06 8.36 5.30
C TYR A 151 6.56 8.64 5.05
N ARG A 152 6.15 8.49 3.80
CA ARG A 152 4.78 8.64 3.35
C ARG A 152 4.17 7.27 3.10
N ASN A 153 3.17 6.91 3.90
CA ASN A 153 2.39 5.69 3.74
C ASN A 153 1.07 6.02 3.05
N GLY A 154 0.84 5.54 1.85
CA GLY A 154 -0.46 5.76 1.20
C GLY A 154 -0.87 4.68 0.22
N GLY A 155 -1.72 5.06 -0.72
CA GLY A 155 -2.33 4.14 -1.67
C GLY A 155 -3.80 3.85 -1.33
N TYR A 156 -4.39 2.90 -2.03
CA TYR A 156 -5.78 2.51 -1.83
C TYR A 156 -5.85 1.29 -0.91
N PHE A 157 -6.61 1.43 0.17
CA PHE A 157 -6.86 0.36 1.11
C PHE A 157 -8.36 0.23 1.34
N GLN A 158 -8.93 -0.91 0.98
CA GLN A 158 -10.38 -1.15 0.88
C GLN A 158 -11.07 -0.11 -0.01
N GLY A 159 -10.45 0.24 -1.15
CA GLY A 159 -10.96 1.25 -2.09
C GLY A 159 -10.89 2.69 -1.59
N VAL A 160 -10.38 2.94 -0.38
CA VAL A 160 -10.21 4.29 0.16
C VAL A 160 -8.76 4.74 0.00
N LEU A 161 -8.57 5.89 -0.63
CA LEU A 161 -7.26 6.53 -0.67
C LEU A 161 -6.83 6.93 0.75
N ARG A 162 -5.74 6.33 1.21
CA ARG A 162 -5.06 6.68 2.46
C ARG A 162 -3.76 7.37 2.12
N ASP A 163 -3.41 8.36 2.94
CA ASP A 163 -2.17 9.11 2.78
C ASP A 163 -1.74 9.67 4.13
N THR A 164 -0.95 8.90 4.87
CA THR A 164 -0.44 9.25 6.20
C THR A 164 1.00 9.74 6.07
N ARG A 165 1.30 10.89 6.67
CA ARG A 165 2.67 11.39 6.83
C ARG A 165 3.27 10.89 8.13
N THR A 166 4.55 10.55 8.08
CA THR A 166 5.31 10.15 9.25
C THR A 166 6.67 10.82 9.23
N ALA A 167 7.20 11.14 10.40
CA ALA A 167 8.53 11.71 10.59
C ALA A 167 9.43 10.69 11.28
N LEU A 168 10.69 10.61 10.86
CA LEU A 168 11.71 9.84 11.55
C LEU A 168 11.82 10.31 13.00
N GLN A 169 11.77 9.37 13.94
CA GLN A 169 11.88 9.61 15.38
C GLN A 169 13.20 9.11 15.95
N SER A 170 13.71 8.00 15.44
CA SER A 170 14.98 7.43 15.89
C SER A 170 15.61 6.54 14.83
N VAL A 171 16.94 6.45 14.88
CA VAL A 171 17.74 5.46 14.17
C VAL A 171 18.51 4.65 15.20
N ASP A 172 18.37 3.33 15.15
CA ASP A 172 19.30 2.42 15.81
C ASP A 172 20.34 1.96 14.78
N PRO A 173 21.58 2.46 14.83
CA PRO A 173 22.61 2.13 13.84
C PRO A 173 23.11 0.68 13.98
N VAL A 174 22.96 0.05 15.15
CA VAL A 174 23.41 -1.33 15.38
C VAL A 174 22.45 -2.31 14.71
N SER A 175 21.15 -2.15 14.97
CA SER A 175 20.13 -2.99 14.32
C SER A 175 19.73 -2.49 12.93
N ARG A 176 20.22 -1.30 12.52
CA ARG A 176 19.84 -0.57 11.30
C ARG A 176 18.32 -0.43 11.17
N THR A 177 17.71 -0.01 12.28
CA THR A 177 16.27 0.21 12.40
C THR A 177 15.96 1.70 12.36
N TYR A 178 15.04 2.10 11.49
CA TYR A 178 14.57 3.47 11.31
C TYR A 178 13.10 3.52 11.73
N GLN A 179 12.82 4.24 12.81
CA GLN A 179 11.47 4.36 13.35
C GLN A 179 10.81 5.65 12.88
N PHE A 180 9.65 5.53 12.26
CA PHE A 180 8.83 6.64 11.81
C PHE A 180 7.50 6.65 12.53
N CYS A 181 7.02 7.84 12.88
CA CYS A 181 5.74 7.99 13.55
C CYS A 181 4.85 9.03 12.88
N ALA A 182 3.54 8.84 12.95
CA ALA A 182 2.58 9.72 12.29
C ALA A 182 2.73 11.20 12.71
N VAL A 183 2.53 12.09 11.76
CA VAL A 183 2.45 13.54 12.00
C VAL A 183 1.00 13.99 11.78
N PRO A 184 0.37 14.69 12.76
CA PRO A 184 0.88 15.05 14.09
C PRO A 184 0.61 13.99 15.19
N GLN A 185 -0.01 12.85 14.90
CA GLN A 185 -0.60 11.96 15.92
C GLN A 185 0.42 11.13 16.72
N GLY A 186 1.68 11.07 16.29
CA GLY A 186 2.76 10.35 16.95
C GLY A 186 2.66 8.82 16.84
N CYS A 187 3.58 8.15 17.54
CA CYS A 187 3.76 6.68 17.47
C CYS A 187 2.55 5.91 18.04
N GLY A 188 1.77 6.55 18.91
CA GLY A 188 0.53 5.97 19.43
C GLY A 188 -0.53 5.77 18.35
N TYR A 189 -0.46 6.50 17.23
CA TYR A 189 -1.35 6.28 16.08
C TYR A 189 -0.74 5.33 15.05
N LEU A 190 0.48 5.61 14.59
CA LEU A 190 1.22 4.77 13.64
C LEU A 190 2.70 4.76 14.04
N ASP A 191 3.25 3.56 14.24
CA ASP A 191 4.66 3.26 14.48
C ASP A 191 5.13 2.34 13.34
N ALA A 192 5.95 2.87 12.44
CA ALA A 192 6.47 2.18 11.26
C ALA A 192 7.98 2.03 11.40
N ARG A 193 8.47 0.79 11.31
CA ARG A 193 9.88 0.45 11.51
C ARG A 193 10.43 -0.23 10.27
N TRP A 194 11.44 0.40 9.67
CA TRP A 194 12.21 -0.18 8.58
C TRP A 194 13.51 -0.72 9.16
N ARG A 195 13.78 -2.01 9.00
CA ARG A 195 15.01 -2.65 9.47
C ARG A 195 15.72 -3.32 8.32
N LEU A 196 16.97 -2.92 8.09
CA LEU A 196 17.83 -3.58 7.12
C LEU A 196 18.67 -4.64 7.85
N ASP A 197 18.22 -5.89 7.85
CA ASP A 197 18.90 -7.01 8.50
C ASP A 197 20.26 -7.29 7.83
N THR A 198 20.32 -7.19 6.50
CA THR A 198 21.54 -7.19 5.67
C THR A 198 21.40 -6.12 4.58
N ALA A 199 22.33 -6.03 3.62
CA ALA A 199 22.11 -5.19 2.43
C ALA A 199 20.94 -5.69 1.57
N ASP A 200 20.58 -6.97 1.69
CA ASP A 200 19.59 -7.64 0.84
C ASP A 200 18.42 -8.24 1.61
N GLN A 201 18.29 -7.94 2.90
CA GLN A 201 17.22 -8.40 3.78
C GLN A 201 16.58 -7.21 4.46
N LEU A 202 15.28 -7.04 4.26
CA LEU A 202 14.47 -5.94 4.77
C LEU A 202 13.32 -6.50 5.61
N THR A 203 13.11 -5.92 6.79
CA THR A 203 11.88 -6.07 7.56
C THR A 203 11.18 -4.73 7.66
N PHE A 204 9.91 -4.67 7.26
CA PHE A 204 9.03 -3.53 7.47
C PHE A 204 7.88 -3.93 8.41
N ASP A 205 7.88 -3.36 9.61
CA ASP A 205 6.93 -3.65 10.68
C ASP A 205 6.11 -2.39 10.98
N VAL A 206 4.78 -2.49 10.87
CA VAL A 206 3.86 -1.39 11.14
C VAL A 206 2.86 -1.79 12.21
N LYS A 207 2.74 -0.93 13.21
CA LYS A 207 1.67 -0.95 14.20
C LYS A 207 0.78 0.27 14.06
N VAL A 208 -0.53 0.07 14.13
CA VAL A 208 -1.52 1.14 14.16
C VAL A 208 -2.27 1.03 15.47
N ARG A 209 -2.23 2.10 16.29
CA ARG A 209 -2.82 2.13 17.63
C ARG A 209 -2.37 0.95 18.51
N GLY A 210 -1.09 0.59 18.40
CA GLY A 210 -0.47 -0.52 19.13
C GLY A 210 -0.77 -1.92 18.59
N ALA A 211 -1.73 -2.07 17.67
CA ALA A 211 -2.05 -3.34 17.02
C ALA A 211 -1.17 -3.58 15.79
N GLN A 212 -0.77 -4.83 15.56
CA GLN A 212 -0.04 -5.19 14.33
C GLN A 212 -0.90 -4.89 13.10
N HIS A 213 -0.29 -4.27 12.09
CA HIS A 213 -0.98 -3.86 10.87
C HIS A 213 -0.30 -4.33 9.59
N LEU A 214 1.02 -4.53 9.60
CA LEU A 214 1.79 -5.13 8.50
C LEU A 214 3.11 -5.65 9.04
N LEU A 215 3.48 -6.87 8.68
CA LEU A 215 4.85 -7.36 8.79
C LEU A 215 5.28 -7.87 7.41
N TRP A 216 6.18 -7.15 6.77
CA TRP A 216 6.75 -7.52 5.48
C TRP A 216 8.24 -7.83 5.62
N THR A 217 8.60 -9.07 5.33
CA THR A 217 10.00 -9.53 5.29
C THR A 217 10.38 -9.80 3.84
N ALA A 218 11.37 -9.10 3.32
CA ALA A 218 11.68 -9.06 1.90
C ALA A 218 13.16 -9.25 1.61
N VAL A 219 13.43 -9.89 0.48
CA VAL A 219 14.77 -10.06 -0.08
C VAL A 219 14.94 -9.14 -1.29
N ARG A 220 16.09 -8.48 -1.39
CA ARG A 220 16.43 -7.71 -2.58
C ARG A 220 16.68 -8.66 -3.75
N LYS A 221 15.95 -8.46 -4.84
CA LYS A 221 16.13 -9.21 -6.11
C LYS A 221 17.03 -8.47 -7.07
N GLN A 222 16.97 -7.14 -7.05
CA GLN A 222 17.75 -6.28 -7.93
C GLN A 222 18.06 -4.96 -7.22
N THR A 223 19.24 -4.39 -7.47
CA THR A 223 19.57 -3.02 -7.06
C THR A 223 19.05 -2.03 -8.10
N ARG A 224 18.77 -0.79 -7.67
CA ARG A 224 18.41 0.31 -8.56
C ARG A 224 19.47 1.38 -8.48
N ALA A 225 19.84 1.94 -9.64
CA ALA A 225 20.72 3.09 -9.68
C ALA A 225 20.04 4.28 -8.98
N VAL A 226 20.83 5.03 -8.22
CA VAL A 226 20.41 6.31 -7.63
C VAL A 226 21.31 7.42 -8.13
N PRO A 227 20.81 8.67 -8.24
CA PRO A 227 21.66 9.82 -8.45
C PRO A 227 22.79 9.88 -7.41
N SER A 228 23.92 10.51 -7.75
CA SER A 228 25.00 10.74 -6.80
C SER A 228 25.29 12.23 -6.71
N PRO A 229 25.07 12.89 -5.55
CA PRO A 229 24.52 12.33 -4.30
C PRO A 229 23.00 12.03 -4.39
N PHE A 230 22.50 11.15 -3.51
CA PHE A 230 21.07 10.94 -3.29
C PHE A 230 20.71 10.91 -1.79
N PRO A 231 19.78 11.77 -1.33
CA PRO A 231 19.12 12.82 -2.11
C PRO A 231 20.11 13.88 -2.61
N SER A 232 19.80 14.54 -3.72
CA SER A 232 20.69 15.51 -4.38
C SER A 232 20.86 16.81 -3.59
N THR A 233 20.03 17.01 -2.56
CA THR A 233 20.08 18.10 -1.58
C THR A 233 19.50 17.61 -0.27
N LEU A 234 19.98 18.18 0.85
CA LEU A 234 19.41 17.95 2.17
C LEU A 234 18.32 18.96 2.54
N ALA A 235 17.99 19.89 1.64
CA ALA A 235 16.91 20.84 1.86
C ALA A 235 15.54 20.16 1.88
N SER A 236 14.69 20.57 2.82
CA SER A 236 13.31 20.14 2.88
C SER A 236 12.52 20.36 1.59
N GLN A 237 11.63 19.42 1.33
CA GLN A 237 10.67 19.40 0.24
C GLN A 237 9.30 19.92 0.69
N GLY A 238 9.21 20.61 1.84
CA GLY A 238 7.97 21.23 2.34
C GLY A 238 7.46 20.58 3.62
N ASP A 239 6.21 20.86 3.98
CA ASP A 239 5.56 20.48 5.24
C ASP A 239 4.72 19.20 5.16
N GLY A 240 4.98 18.36 4.15
CA GLY A 240 4.20 17.16 3.86
C GLY A 240 2.90 17.40 3.07
N SER A 241 2.53 18.65 2.77
CA SER A 241 1.32 18.95 1.97
C SER A 241 1.46 18.65 0.47
N ARG A 242 2.67 18.40 -0.04
CA ARG A 242 2.89 18.14 -1.46
C ARG A 242 2.14 16.87 -1.93
N PRO A 243 1.55 16.89 -3.15
CA PRO A 243 0.95 15.70 -3.75
C PRO A 243 2.01 14.61 -3.95
N TRP A 244 1.56 13.39 -4.23
CA TRP A 244 2.48 12.34 -4.71
C TRP A 244 3.16 12.83 -5.99
N PRO A 245 4.42 12.45 -6.25
CA PRO A 245 5.02 12.70 -7.56
C PRO A 245 4.12 12.17 -8.67
N THR A 246 4.13 12.84 -9.82
CA THR A 246 3.50 12.31 -11.02
C THR A 246 4.47 11.34 -11.67
N LEU A 247 4.03 10.13 -11.95
CA LEU A 247 4.77 9.13 -12.71
C LEU A 247 3.98 8.73 -13.96
N GLY A 248 4.60 7.91 -14.81
CA GLY A 248 3.96 7.34 -15.99
C GLY A 248 2.77 6.44 -15.65
N THR A 249 1.93 6.24 -16.66
CA THR A 249 0.83 5.28 -16.68
C THR A 249 1.09 4.27 -17.79
N VAL A 250 0.67 3.02 -17.60
CA VAL A 250 0.73 1.98 -18.62
C VAL A 250 -0.67 1.54 -18.98
N ARG A 251 -0.99 1.56 -20.27
CA ARG A 251 -2.16 0.91 -20.83
C ARG A 251 -1.73 -0.38 -21.50
N ALA A 252 -2.24 -1.50 -20.99
CA ALA A 252 -2.00 -2.83 -21.57
C ALA A 252 -3.30 -3.33 -22.23
N ASN A 253 -3.22 -3.60 -23.53
CA ASN A 253 -4.31 -4.22 -24.28
C ASN A 253 -3.96 -5.69 -24.49
N VAL A 254 -4.64 -6.58 -23.77
CA VAL A 254 -4.44 -8.03 -23.88
C VAL A 254 -5.56 -8.61 -24.73
N SER A 255 -5.24 -9.46 -25.71
CA SER A 255 -6.22 -10.08 -26.59
C SER A 255 -5.92 -11.55 -26.84
N TRP A 256 -6.94 -12.35 -27.12
CA TRP A 256 -6.86 -13.78 -27.42
C TRP A 256 -7.90 -14.18 -28.48
N SER A 257 -7.70 -15.33 -29.13
CA SER A 257 -8.44 -15.70 -30.33
C SER A 257 -9.85 -16.24 -30.07
N ALA A 258 -10.03 -17.07 -29.04
CA ALA A 258 -11.30 -17.75 -28.75
C ALA A 258 -12.03 -17.10 -27.56
N PRO A 259 -13.34 -16.80 -27.66
CA PRO A 259 -14.11 -16.30 -26.53
C PRO A 259 -13.95 -17.17 -25.28
N LEU A 260 -13.82 -16.56 -24.10
CA LEU A 260 -13.69 -17.30 -22.85
C LEU A 260 -14.96 -18.14 -22.58
N SER A 261 -14.79 -19.42 -22.23
CA SER A 261 -15.91 -20.31 -21.91
C SER A 261 -16.54 -20.04 -20.54
N LYS A 262 -15.77 -19.41 -19.64
CA LYS A 262 -16.14 -18.98 -18.29
C LYS A 262 -15.33 -17.74 -17.91
N GLN A 263 -15.59 -17.15 -16.75
CA GLN A 263 -14.78 -16.07 -16.22
C GLN A 263 -13.30 -16.49 -16.08
N ALA A 264 -12.39 -15.57 -16.37
CA ALA A 264 -10.95 -15.74 -16.20
C ALA A 264 -10.34 -14.51 -15.52
N THR A 265 -9.10 -14.64 -15.04
CA THR A 265 -8.30 -13.50 -14.57
C THR A 265 -7.20 -13.21 -15.58
N VAL A 266 -7.06 -11.97 -16.00
CA VAL A 266 -5.93 -11.55 -16.84
C VAL A 266 -4.89 -10.89 -15.95
N TRP A 267 -3.67 -11.42 -15.98
CA TRP A 267 -2.52 -10.89 -15.26
C TRP A 267 -1.57 -10.22 -16.24
N VAL A 268 -1.06 -9.05 -15.90
CA VAL A 268 0.00 -8.36 -16.64
C VAL A 268 1.17 -8.09 -15.70
N GLN A 269 2.37 -8.37 -16.20
CA GLN A 269 3.63 -8.21 -15.49
C GLN A 269 4.51 -7.21 -16.22
N LEU A 270 5.15 -6.32 -15.45
CA LEU A 270 6.22 -5.45 -15.93
C LEU A 270 7.49 -5.88 -15.23
N SER A 271 8.52 -6.23 -16.00
CA SER A 271 9.84 -6.60 -15.49
C SER A 271 10.92 -5.81 -16.23
N THR A 272 12.08 -5.59 -15.61
CA THR A 272 13.23 -5.00 -16.32
C THR A 272 14.02 -6.03 -17.11
N THR A 273 13.69 -7.32 -16.96
CA THR A 273 14.25 -8.44 -17.73
C THR A 273 13.11 -9.27 -18.33
N PRO A 274 13.26 -9.84 -19.53
CA PRO A 274 12.28 -10.76 -20.10
C PRO A 274 11.93 -11.91 -19.15
N CYS A 275 10.67 -12.32 -19.18
CA CYS A 275 10.13 -13.41 -18.37
C CYS A 275 10.05 -14.70 -19.17
N ALA A 276 9.54 -14.65 -20.39
CA ALA A 276 9.46 -15.78 -21.30
C ALA A 276 10.82 -16.11 -21.96
N PRO A 277 11.05 -17.38 -22.35
CA PRO A 277 10.17 -18.54 -22.14
C PRO A 277 10.38 -19.25 -20.80
N THR A 278 11.33 -18.82 -19.97
CA THR A 278 11.71 -19.56 -18.75
C THR A 278 10.84 -19.24 -17.54
N PHE A 279 10.10 -18.13 -17.58
CA PHE A 279 9.32 -17.54 -16.50
C PHE A 279 10.16 -17.22 -15.25
N GLN A 280 11.47 -17.03 -15.41
CA GLN A 280 12.42 -16.77 -14.33
C GLN A 280 12.76 -15.27 -14.19
N CYS A 281 11.74 -14.42 -14.15
CA CYS A 281 11.91 -12.99 -13.91
C CYS A 281 11.37 -12.57 -12.54
N PHE A 282 11.72 -11.35 -12.12
CA PHE A 282 11.15 -10.71 -10.94
C PHE A 282 10.34 -9.49 -11.40
N PRO A 283 9.00 -9.59 -11.45
CA PRO A 283 8.19 -8.48 -11.91
C PRO A 283 8.35 -7.29 -10.97
N SER A 284 8.63 -6.12 -11.53
CA SER A 284 8.61 -4.85 -10.80
C SER A 284 7.19 -4.44 -10.44
N ARG A 285 6.21 -4.82 -11.28
CA ARG A 285 4.78 -4.60 -11.07
C ARG A 285 3.99 -5.81 -11.58
N LEU A 286 2.92 -6.15 -10.88
CA LEU A 286 1.99 -7.23 -11.21
C LEU A 286 0.58 -6.70 -10.97
N PHE A 287 -0.30 -6.77 -11.96
CA PHE A 287 -1.67 -6.29 -11.82
C PHE A 287 -2.62 -7.17 -12.62
N SER A 288 -3.87 -7.24 -12.17
CA SER A 288 -4.86 -8.14 -12.75
C SER A 288 -6.24 -7.51 -12.92
N SER A 289 -7.02 -8.12 -13.82
CA SER A 289 -8.43 -7.82 -14.01
C SER A 289 -9.19 -9.12 -14.23
N THR A 290 -10.34 -9.24 -13.59
CA THR A 290 -11.29 -10.31 -13.89
C THR A 290 -12.03 -9.98 -15.19
N VAL A 291 -12.25 -10.98 -16.04
CA VAL A 291 -12.91 -10.83 -17.35
C VAL A 291 -13.97 -11.92 -17.50
N ASP A 292 -15.17 -11.52 -17.94
CA ASP A 292 -16.32 -12.42 -18.07
C ASP A 292 -16.24 -13.37 -19.27
N ALA A 293 -17.07 -14.41 -19.24
CA ALA A 293 -17.25 -15.33 -20.36
C ALA A 293 -17.66 -14.59 -21.65
N GLY A 294 -17.25 -15.11 -22.80
CA GLY A 294 -17.54 -14.55 -24.13
C GLY A 294 -16.61 -13.42 -24.56
N VAL A 295 -15.76 -12.89 -23.68
CA VAL A 295 -14.81 -11.81 -24.00
C VAL A 295 -13.56 -12.37 -24.69
N THR A 296 -12.95 -11.57 -25.57
CA THR A 296 -11.71 -11.89 -26.31
C THR A 296 -10.57 -10.91 -26.07
N GLN A 297 -10.81 -9.82 -25.33
CA GLN A 297 -9.81 -8.81 -25.04
C GLN A 297 -10.15 -8.01 -23.79
N VAL A 298 -9.12 -7.42 -23.17
CA VAL A 298 -9.27 -6.48 -22.06
C VAL A 298 -8.25 -5.35 -22.20
N SER A 299 -8.65 -4.13 -21.85
CA SER A 299 -7.75 -2.99 -21.71
C SER A 299 -7.60 -2.67 -20.22
N MET A 300 -6.38 -2.68 -19.73
CA MET A 300 -6.05 -2.49 -18.33
C MET A 300 -5.14 -1.27 -18.17
N THR A 301 -5.31 -0.52 -17.08
CA THR A 301 -4.51 0.68 -16.80
C THR A 301 -3.78 0.54 -15.48
N LEU A 302 -2.46 0.59 -15.52
CA LEU A 302 -1.59 0.63 -14.35
C LEU A 302 -1.04 2.04 -14.18
N ARG A 303 -1.27 2.66 -13.02
CA ARG A 303 -0.79 4.02 -12.73
C ARG A 303 0.50 4.00 -11.92
N ASP A 304 1.14 5.16 -11.88
CA ASP A 304 2.28 5.44 -11.01
C ASP A 304 3.47 4.51 -11.29
N VAL A 305 3.79 4.30 -12.56
CA VAL A 305 4.87 3.42 -13.03
C VAL A 305 6.12 4.26 -13.26
N HIS A 306 7.23 3.82 -12.67
CA HIS A 306 8.54 4.43 -12.90
C HIS A 306 8.87 4.43 -14.39
N ALA A 307 9.48 5.52 -14.86
CA ALA A 307 9.93 5.62 -16.24
C ALA A 307 11.03 4.61 -16.55
N GLY A 308 11.16 4.31 -17.84
CA GLY A 308 12.22 3.47 -18.38
C GLY A 308 11.70 2.29 -19.18
N SER A 309 12.63 1.42 -19.54
CA SER A 309 12.36 0.24 -20.36
C SER A 309 11.93 -0.95 -19.51
N TYR A 310 10.90 -1.64 -19.97
CA TYR A 310 10.34 -2.84 -19.40
C TYR A 310 10.16 -3.91 -20.48
N SER A 311 10.17 -5.15 -20.04
CA SER A 311 9.61 -6.30 -20.72
C SER A 311 8.25 -6.59 -20.09
N THR A 312 7.25 -6.81 -20.93
CA THR A 312 5.86 -6.97 -20.50
C THR A 312 5.27 -8.27 -20.99
N PHE A 313 4.59 -8.95 -20.08
CA PHE A 313 4.09 -10.30 -20.27
C PHE A 313 2.66 -10.38 -19.71
N ALA A 314 1.83 -11.24 -20.30
CA ALA A 314 0.48 -11.47 -19.79
C ALA A 314 0.09 -12.94 -19.74
N VAL A 315 -0.72 -13.27 -18.74
CA VAL A 315 -1.39 -14.58 -18.60
C VAL A 315 -2.89 -14.38 -18.58
N VAL A 316 -3.60 -15.16 -19.38
CA VAL A 316 -5.04 -15.39 -19.25
C VAL A 316 -5.21 -16.65 -18.41
N ASP A 317 -5.39 -16.44 -17.11
CA ASP A 317 -5.53 -17.45 -16.06
C ASP A 317 -6.98 -17.93 -16.01
N ARG A 318 -7.25 -19.06 -16.67
CA ARG A 318 -8.60 -19.60 -16.93
C ARG A 318 -9.09 -20.50 -15.80
N ASN A 319 -8.19 -21.08 -15.03
CA ASN A 319 -8.50 -21.84 -13.81
C ASN A 319 -8.53 -20.95 -12.56
N GLN A 320 -8.09 -19.68 -12.65
CA GLN A 320 -8.06 -18.68 -11.58
C GLN A 320 -7.19 -19.08 -10.39
N ASP A 321 -6.12 -19.85 -10.64
CA ASP A 321 -5.22 -20.34 -9.59
C ASP A 321 -3.86 -19.63 -9.55
N LEU A 322 -3.54 -18.78 -10.53
CA LEU A 322 -2.23 -18.12 -10.65
C LEU A 322 -1.87 -17.27 -9.42
N ALA A 323 -2.86 -16.69 -8.75
CA ALA A 323 -2.64 -15.95 -7.50
C ALA A 323 -2.01 -16.82 -6.39
N THR A 324 -2.27 -18.13 -6.43
CA THR A 324 -1.82 -19.11 -5.44
C THR A 324 -0.65 -19.96 -5.92
N THR A 325 -0.66 -20.36 -7.19
CA THR A 325 0.37 -21.22 -7.80
C THR A 325 1.59 -20.43 -8.26
N HIS A 326 1.41 -19.13 -8.53
CA HIS A 326 2.41 -18.23 -9.11
C HIS A 326 2.97 -18.72 -10.45
N ALA A 327 2.22 -19.58 -11.16
CA ALA A 327 2.58 -20.12 -12.46
C ALA A 327 1.32 -20.36 -13.30
N ALA A 328 1.44 -20.25 -14.63
CA ALA A 328 0.37 -20.61 -15.54
C ALA A 328 0.18 -22.13 -15.57
N GLY A 329 -1.06 -22.59 -15.44
CA GLY A 329 -1.45 -24.00 -15.47
C GLY A 329 -1.94 -24.44 -16.85
N SER A 330 -2.23 -25.74 -16.99
CA SER A 330 -2.80 -26.30 -18.22
C SER A 330 -4.09 -25.59 -18.62
N GLY A 331 -4.18 -25.19 -19.88
CA GLY A 331 -5.27 -24.40 -20.43
C GLY A 331 -5.16 -22.90 -20.22
N ASP A 332 -4.12 -22.37 -19.57
CA ASP A 332 -3.90 -20.92 -19.49
C ASP A 332 -3.29 -20.36 -20.77
N GLY A 333 -3.67 -19.12 -21.10
CA GLY A 333 -3.14 -18.40 -22.25
C GLY A 333 -1.94 -17.55 -21.88
N ILE A 334 -0.91 -17.53 -22.72
CA ILE A 334 0.31 -16.74 -22.54
C ILE A 334 0.53 -15.81 -23.74
N ALA A 335 0.79 -14.53 -23.44
CA ALA A 335 1.38 -13.57 -24.38
C ALA A 335 2.90 -13.52 -24.17
N THR A 336 3.69 -13.56 -25.24
CA THR A 336 5.15 -13.43 -25.14
C THR A 336 5.58 -12.02 -24.75
N ASP A 337 6.80 -11.90 -24.22
CA ASP A 337 7.36 -10.61 -23.81
C ASP A 337 7.33 -9.57 -24.94
N GLN A 338 6.72 -8.43 -24.66
CA GLN A 338 6.77 -7.25 -25.51
C GLN A 338 7.59 -6.15 -24.83
N PRO A 339 8.44 -5.41 -25.58
CA PRO A 339 9.13 -4.26 -25.05
C PRO A 339 8.13 -3.13 -24.79
N LEU A 340 8.30 -2.44 -23.66
CA LEU A 340 7.53 -1.27 -23.27
C LEU A 340 8.48 -0.19 -22.78
N THR A 341 8.31 1.03 -23.26
CA THR A 341 8.94 2.22 -22.67
C THR A 341 7.88 3.01 -21.93
N VAL A 342 8.08 3.21 -20.63
CA VAL A 342 7.23 4.06 -19.78
C VAL A 342 7.84 5.46 -19.74
N PRO A 343 7.10 6.51 -20.11
CA PRO A 343 7.60 7.88 -20.01
C PRO A 343 7.60 8.40 -18.56
N ASP A 344 8.35 9.47 -18.28
CA ASP A 344 8.36 10.15 -16.97
C ASP A 344 6.97 10.63 -16.55
N ALA A 345 6.20 11.12 -17.52
CA ALA A 345 4.79 11.47 -17.38
C ALA A 345 4.04 11.10 -18.67
N GLY A 346 2.75 10.78 -18.53
CA GLY A 346 1.90 10.37 -19.65
C GLY A 346 1.69 8.85 -19.70
N GLU A 347 1.29 8.35 -20.87
CA GLU A 347 0.88 6.96 -21.05
C GLU A 347 1.86 6.20 -21.95
N GLY A 348 2.39 5.09 -21.45
CA GLY A 348 3.01 4.04 -22.25
C GLY A 348 1.95 3.03 -22.68
N LEU A 349 1.97 2.61 -23.94
CA LEU A 349 1.00 1.68 -24.51
C LEU A 349 1.69 0.37 -24.89
N VAL A 350 1.07 -0.75 -24.54
CA VAL A 350 1.50 -2.07 -25.02
C VAL A 350 0.30 -2.92 -25.43
N THR A 351 0.48 -3.69 -26.50
CA THR A 351 -0.48 -4.70 -26.95
C THR A 351 0.14 -6.08 -26.77
N LEU A 352 -0.57 -6.97 -26.09
CA LEU A 352 -0.11 -8.29 -25.67
C LEU A 352 -1.04 -9.35 -26.28
N PRO A 353 -0.79 -9.79 -27.53
CA PRO A 353 -1.54 -10.88 -28.14
C PRO A 353 -1.15 -12.20 -27.50
N VAL A 354 -2.14 -12.90 -26.94
CA VAL A 354 -2.00 -14.23 -26.37
C VAL A 354 -2.05 -15.25 -27.51
N THR A 355 -0.92 -15.91 -27.74
CA THR A 355 -0.71 -16.80 -28.88
C THR A 355 -0.35 -18.23 -28.49
N TYR A 356 -0.02 -18.45 -27.22
CA TYR A 356 0.34 -19.75 -26.67
C TYR A 356 -0.68 -20.18 -25.62
N GLU A 357 -1.05 -21.46 -25.64
CA GLU A 357 -1.83 -22.09 -24.58
C GLU A 357 -0.96 -23.14 -23.91
N VAL A 358 -0.94 -23.14 -22.59
CA VAL A 358 -0.21 -24.14 -21.80
C VAL A 358 -0.90 -25.49 -22.02
N PRO A 359 -0.15 -26.54 -22.46
CA PRO A 359 -0.72 -27.82 -22.86
C PRO A 359 -1.35 -28.63 -21.72
#